data_AF-Q17678-F1
#
_entry.id   AF-Q17678-F1
#
_cell.length_a   1.000
_cell.length_b   1.000
_cell.length_c   1.000
_cell.angle_alpha   90.00
_cell.angle_beta   90.00
_cell.angle_gamma   90.00
#
_symmetry.space_group_name_H-M   'P 1'
#
loop_
_entity.id
_entity.type
_entity.pdbx_description
1 polymer ?
#
loop_
_entity_poly.entity_id
_entity_poly.type
_entity_poly.pdbx_seq_one_letter_code
_entity_poly.pdbx_strand_id
1 'polypeptide(L)'
;MTFYILVVSLYLSLFLVTVVQSDCDTDVEQRERNIFLWSVKHPQFASSQGYLFGTIHVPFTEVWKEVSDRVRDAFAVSDTVLLEIDLHDEATIHELIACKNLAYDETVHSYLSIELLERIEKIMEYLRSSFLAWAQKQNPRDTKKIKHAEDIYNNIIGDWWRKRPIWLLFLLYQMCENVFEKSSSPLLDLYIAQRATDEKKTIIPIETAEEQCNPVVSVSTNEIIFAIEHTVHYFEDKILDNPSKDNESRSSLKELVEHYKCGTLKEDMFDKDGMSIIDYATGTTERFKADEINKKLKQDIFVKRNLRMAKRIEKILKGRNSNTVFSAIGAGHFFGSSSVLTYLEESGFIVQKLKNTDVIQPLRSPYRQTAKFKRVWTKETAVRRKSIIIEEVAPSSSRIARLWLVPCIFLLHSIFAIFP
;
A
#
# COMPACT_ATOMS: atom_id res chain seq x y z
N MET A 1 -25.22 30.23 -40.95
CA MET A 1 -25.68 29.99 -39.55
C MET A 1 -25.25 28.63 -39.01
N THR A 2 -25.40 27.53 -39.75
CA THR A 2 -25.02 26.17 -39.32
C THR A 2 -23.55 26.00 -38.93
N PHE A 3 -22.63 26.70 -39.60
CA PHE A 3 -21.19 26.62 -39.28
C PHE A 3 -20.86 27.26 -37.91
N TYR A 4 -21.58 28.31 -37.50
CA TYR A 4 -21.33 29.00 -36.24
C TYR A 4 -21.73 28.17 -35.02
N ILE A 5 -22.82 27.39 -35.14
CA ILE A 5 -23.33 26.53 -34.06
C ILE A 5 -22.36 25.36 -33.80
N LEU A 6 -21.77 24.78 -34.85
CA LEU A 6 -20.81 23.67 -34.72
C LEU A 6 -19.50 24.09 -34.04
N VAL A 7 -19.03 25.31 -34.32
CA VAL A 7 -17.80 25.82 -33.67
C VAL A 7 -18.07 26.05 -32.18
N VAL A 8 -19.19 26.68 -31.81
CA VAL A 8 -19.54 26.91 -30.40
C VAL A 8 -19.71 25.59 -29.63
N SER A 9 -20.30 24.54 -30.24
CA SER A 9 -20.41 23.24 -29.55
C SER A 9 -19.06 22.54 -29.38
N LEU A 10 -18.15 22.69 -30.35
CA LEU A 10 -16.80 22.13 -30.24
C LEU A 10 -16.00 22.83 -29.12
N TYR A 11 -16.13 24.16 -28.99
CA TYR A 11 -15.50 24.92 -27.90
C TYR A 11 -16.09 24.60 -26.52
N LEU A 12 -17.40 24.31 -26.41
CA LEU A 12 -17.98 23.85 -25.13
C LEU A 12 -17.50 22.43 -24.76
N SER A 13 -17.28 21.55 -25.74
CA SER A 13 -16.78 20.19 -25.49
C SER A 13 -15.30 20.14 -25.10
N LEU A 14 -14.48 21.09 -25.57
CA LEU A 14 -13.05 21.12 -25.24
C LEU A 14 -12.76 21.65 -23.82
N PHE A 15 -13.71 22.35 -23.20
CA PHE A 15 -13.55 22.89 -21.84
C PHE A 15 -13.89 21.92 -20.71
N LEU A 16 -14.33 20.69 -21.02
CA LEU A 16 -14.59 19.64 -20.03
C LEU A 16 -13.51 18.56 -20.02
N VAL A 17 -12.24 18.96 -20.18
CA VAL A 17 -11.16 18.17 -19.56
C VAL A 17 -11.21 18.48 -18.07
N THR A 18 -12.11 17.82 -17.36
CA THR A 18 -12.00 17.69 -15.92
C THR A 18 -10.69 16.97 -15.67
N VAL A 19 -9.63 17.74 -15.41
CA VAL A 19 -8.47 17.22 -14.69
C VAL A 19 -9.07 16.58 -13.46
N VAL A 20 -8.92 15.25 -13.34
CA VAL A 20 -9.27 14.52 -12.12
C VAL A 20 -8.35 15.06 -11.05
N GLN A 21 -8.76 16.14 -10.40
CA GLN A 21 -8.11 16.70 -9.23
C GLN A 21 -8.41 15.70 -8.12
N SER A 22 -7.39 15.22 -7.41
CA SER A 22 -7.61 14.40 -6.22
C SER A 22 -8.46 15.22 -5.25
N ASP A 23 -9.61 14.68 -4.83
CA ASP A 23 -10.62 15.30 -3.93
C ASP A 23 -10.12 15.48 -2.48
N CYS A 24 -8.86 15.87 -2.28
CA CYS A 24 -8.40 16.34 -0.97
C CYS A 24 -8.80 17.81 -0.84
N ASP A 25 -9.72 18.13 0.07
CA ASP A 25 -10.24 19.48 0.27
C ASP A 25 -9.13 20.53 0.54
N THR A 26 -9.33 21.73 -0.01
CA THR A 26 -8.63 23.04 0.10
C THR A 26 -7.10 23.15 0.34
N ASP A 27 -6.48 24.14 -0.33
CA ASP A 27 -5.04 24.47 -0.29
C ASP A 27 -4.42 24.67 1.12
N VAL A 28 -5.23 25.01 2.14
CA VAL A 28 -4.76 25.26 3.52
C VAL A 28 -4.44 23.94 4.23
N GLU A 29 -5.27 22.91 4.06
CA GLU A 29 -5.02 21.57 4.62
C GLU A 29 -3.80 20.91 3.96
N GLN A 30 -3.53 21.23 2.70
CA GLN A 30 -2.41 20.66 1.93
C GLN A 30 -1.03 20.93 2.55
N ARG A 31 -0.86 22.01 3.33
CA ARG A 31 0.42 22.38 3.99
C ARG A 31 0.67 21.63 5.29
N GLU A 32 -0.37 21.30 6.04
CA GLU A 32 -0.28 20.60 7.35
C GLU A 32 -0.55 19.11 7.26
N ARG A 33 -0.97 18.65 6.09
CA ARG A 33 -1.20 17.25 5.76
C ARG A 33 -0.11 16.30 6.24
N ASN A 34 -0.52 15.17 6.81
CA ASN A 34 0.38 14.06 7.10
C ASN A 34 0.87 13.39 5.80
N ILE A 35 2.17 13.46 5.53
CA ILE A 35 2.78 12.78 4.37
C ILE A 35 3.42 11.44 4.73
N PHE A 36 3.19 10.96 5.96
CA PHE A 36 3.74 9.71 6.51
C PHE A 36 5.26 9.62 6.40
N LEU A 37 5.95 10.75 6.54
CA LEU A 37 7.39 10.86 6.45
C LEU A 37 7.95 11.56 7.69
N TRP A 38 8.92 10.93 8.33
CA TRP A 38 9.62 11.48 9.49
C TRP A 38 11.12 11.52 9.24
N SER A 39 11.75 12.62 9.65
CA SER A 39 13.20 12.75 9.75
C SER A 39 13.63 12.31 11.15
N VAL A 40 14.66 11.47 11.24
CA VAL A 40 15.25 11.04 12.52
C VAL A 40 16.75 11.28 12.52
N LYS A 41 17.25 11.94 13.57
CA LYS A 41 18.67 12.28 13.70
C LYS A 41 19.14 12.19 15.14
N HIS A 42 20.28 11.54 15.37
CA HIS A 42 20.87 11.46 16.70
C HIS A 42 21.97 12.53 16.86
N PRO A 43 21.97 13.37 17.91
CA PRO A 43 22.92 14.47 18.08
C PRO A 43 24.40 14.04 18.05
N GLN A 44 24.71 12.87 18.60
CA GLN A 44 26.09 12.33 18.62
C GLN A 44 26.52 11.71 17.27
N PHE A 45 25.59 11.41 16.37
CA PHE A 45 25.86 10.81 15.05
C PHE A 45 25.34 11.75 13.96
N ALA A 46 25.77 13.02 14.03
CA ALA A 46 25.23 14.10 13.22
C ALA A 46 25.46 13.95 11.70
N SER A 47 26.36 13.05 11.29
CA SER A 47 26.62 12.70 9.89
C SER A 47 25.66 11.66 9.31
N SER A 48 24.85 11.01 10.15
CA SER A 48 23.80 10.09 9.73
C SER A 48 22.44 10.81 9.69
N GLN A 49 21.65 10.51 8.66
CA GLN A 49 20.30 11.02 8.49
C GLN A 49 19.35 9.86 8.18
N GLY A 50 18.27 9.71 8.96
CA GLY A 50 17.22 8.75 8.67
C GLY A 50 15.95 9.44 8.17
N TYR A 51 15.32 8.86 7.16
CA TYR A 51 13.97 9.19 6.71
C TYR A 51 13.10 7.94 6.84
N LEU A 52 12.06 7.99 7.66
CA LEU A 52 11.17 6.86 7.90
C LEU A 52 9.84 7.15 7.21
N PHE A 53 9.42 6.26 6.30
CA PHE A 53 8.22 6.39 5.48
C PHE A 53 7.22 5.27 5.79
N GLY A 54 5.98 5.65 6.07
CA GLY A 54 4.86 4.75 6.35
C GLY A 54 4.18 4.24 5.08
N THR A 55 4.41 2.98 4.72
CA THR A 55 3.72 2.33 3.59
C THR A 55 2.36 1.78 3.99
N ILE A 56 1.50 1.57 3.00
CA ILE A 56 0.28 0.77 3.13
C ILE A 56 0.31 -0.33 2.07
N HIS A 57 -0.20 -1.52 2.40
CA HIS A 57 -0.18 -2.69 1.51
C HIS A 57 -1.22 -2.60 0.39
N VAL A 58 -0.99 -1.67 -0.53
CA VAL A 58 -1.85 -1.42 -1.69
C VAL A 58 -1.02 -1.39 -2.97
N PRO A 59 -1.64 -1.58 -4.15
CA PRO A 59 -0.91 -1.45 -5.41
C PRO A 59 -0.24 -0.08 -5.52
N PHE A 60 1.02 -0.04 -5.97
CA PHE A 60 1.78 1.23 -6.01
C PHE A 60 1.13 2.27 -6.92
N THR A 61 0.43 1.83 -7.98
CA THR A 61 -0.33 2.66 -8.92
C THR A 61 -1.46 3.42 -8.24
N GLU A 62 -1.94 2.95 -7.10
CA GLU A 62 -2.93 3.65 -6.33
C GLU A 62 -2.34 4.86 -5.64
N VAL A 63 -1.14 4.81 -5.08
CA VAL A 63 -0.69 5.86 -4.14
C VAL A 63 0.59 6.58 -4.53
N TRP A 64 1.47 5.94 -5.30
CA TRP A 64 2.85 6.43 -5.46
C TRP A 64 2.95 7.75 -6.23
N LYS A 65 2.02 8.04 -7.15
CA LYS A 65 2.03 9.33 -7.86
C LYS A 65 1.61 10.47 -6.93
N GLU A 66 0.70 10.18 -6.01
CA GLU A 66 0.10 11.12 -5.07
C GLU A 66 0.84 11.24 -3.74
N VAL A 67 1.85 10.39 -3.46
CA VAL A 67 2.75 10.63 -2.33
C VAL A 67 3.50 11.95 -2.56
N SER A 68 3.84 12.61 -1.45
CA SER A 68 4.56 13.88 -1.46
C SER A 68 5.89 13.77 -2.23
N ASP A 69 6.24 14.84 -2.96
CA ASP A 69 7.58 14.98 -3.53
C ASP A 69 8.67 14.82 -2.48
N ARG A 70 8.40 15.16 -1.21
CA ARG A 70 9.37 14.96 -0.11
C ARG A 70 9.68 13.50 0.15
N VAL A 71 8.73 12.59 -0.05
CA VAL A 71 8.98 11.14 0.06
C VAL A 71 9.92 10.70 -1.06
N ARG A 72 9.68 11.17 -2.28
CA ARG A 72 10.52 10.89 -3.45
C ARG A 72 11.93 11.49 -3.29
N ASP A 73 12.02 12.72 -2.80
CA ASP A 73 13.28 13.41 -2.51
C ASP A 73 14.08 12.64 -1.44
N ALA A 74 13.44 12.25 -0.33
CA ALA A 74 14.05 11.45 0.74
C ALA A 74 14.60 10.12 0.22
N PHE A 75 13.83 9.43 -0.62
CA PHE A 75 14.28 8.20 -1.26
C PHE A 75 15.48 8.45 -2.19
N ALA A 76 15.41 9.49 -3.03
CA ALA A 76 16.44 9.80 -4.01
C ALA A 76 17.79 10.11 -3.36
N VAL A 77 17.81 10.90 -2.27
CA VAL A 77 19.04 11.30 -1.57
C VAL A 77 19.62 10.20 -0.67
N SER A 78 18.90 9.10 -0.45
CA SER A 78 19.35 8.01 0.41
C SER A 78 20.14 6.97 -0.38
N ASP A 79 21.31 6.58 0.12
CA ASP A 79 22.14 5.51 -0.47
C ASP A 79 21.70 4.12 0.01
N THR A 80 21.06 4.07 1.18
CA THR A 80 20.60 2.84 1.84
C THR A 80 19.09 2.88 2.02
N VAL A 81 18.43 1.77 1.71
CA VAL A 81 16.99 1.56 1.86
C VAL A 81 16.75 0.41 2.85
N LEU A 82 16.06 0.71 3.94
CA LEU A 82 15.59 -0.26 4.92
C LEU A 82 14.17 -0.68 4.58
N LEU A 83 13.96 -1.98 4.42
CA LEU A 83 12.65 -2.57 4.17
C LEU A 83 12.33 -3.53 5.32
N GLU A 84 11.05 -3.80 5.57
CA GLU A 84 10.67 -4.85 6.53
C GLU A 84 11.32 -6.19 6.17
N ILE A 85 11.27 -6.55 4.89
CA ILE A 85 11.90 -7.77 4.37
C ILE A 85 12.41 -7.56 2.94
N ASP A 86 13.49 -8.25 2.56
CA ASP A 86 14.04 -8.19 1.22
C ASP A 86 13.33 -9.19 0.29
N LEU A 87 12.24 -8.73 -0.34
CA LEU A 87 11.51 -9.48 -1.36
C LEU A 87 12.25 -9.60 -2.70
N HIS A 88 13.45 -9.02 -2.85
CA HIS A 88 14.27 -9.22 -4.03
C HIS A 88 15.23 -10.41 -3.88
N ASP A 89 15.54 -10.82 -2.64
CA ASP A 89 16.34 -12.00 -2.34
C ASP A 89 15.56 -13.31 -2.58
N GLU A 90 16.10 -14.17 -3.43
CA GLU A 90 15.45 -15.42 -3.81
C GLU A 90 15.37 -16.40 -2.62
N ALA A 91 16.40 -16.45 -1.77
CA ALA A 91 16.40 -17.31 -0.59
C ALA A 91 15.30 -16.91 0.40
N THR A 92 15.16 -15.61 0.66
CA THR A 92 14.08 -15.03 1.47
C THR A 92 12.70 -15.40 0.92
N ILE A 93 12.49 -15.30 -0.40
CA ILE A 93 11.21 -15.72 -1.02
C ILE A 93 10.94 -17.21 -0.79
N HIS A 94 11.92 -18.08 -1.01
CA HIS A 94 11.75 -19.52 -0.81
C HIS A 94 11.45 -19.87 0.65
N GLU A 95 12.14 -19.22 1.60
CA GLU A 95 11.90 -19.39 3.03
C GLU A 95 10.47 -18.97 3.41
N LEU A 96 10.01 -17.82 2.91
CA LEU A 96 8.63 -17.36 3.11
C LEU A 96 7.62 -18.33 2.51
N ILE A 97 7.82 -18.81 1.28
CA ILE A 97 6.91 -19.78 0.66
C ILE A 97 6.85 -21.06 1.50
N ALA A 98 7.99 -21.56 1.95
CA ALA A 98 8.06 -22.78 2.74
C ALA A 98 7.40 -22.61 4.11
N CYS A 99 7.68 -21.51 4.82
CA CYS A 99 7.25 -21.34 6.20
C CYS A 99 5.79 -20.89 6.36
N LYS A 100 5.20 -20.25 5.32
CA LYS A 100 3.80 -19.78 5.34
C LYS A 100 2.82 -20.90 5.02
N ASN A 101 3.30 -21.93 4.33
CA ASN A 101 2.54 -23.12 3.98
C ASN A 101 2.78 -24.24 5.00
N LEU A 102 1.85 -25.18 5.04
CA LEU A 102 1.94 -26.45 5.74
C LEU A 102 2.95 -27.38 5.03
N ALA A 103 3.27 -28.50 5.68
CA ALA A 103 4.03 -29.57 5.04
C ALA A 103 3.35 -30.05 3.74
N TYR A 104 4.12 -30.70 2.86
CA TYR A 104 3.63 -31.07 1.53
C TYR A 104 2.46 -32.07 1.53
N ASP A 105 2.36 -32.88 2.58
CA ASP A 105 1.31 -33.89 2.82
C ASP A 105 0.15 -33.36 3.69
N GLU A 106 0.25 -32.13 4.18
CA GLU A 106 -0.76 -31.49 5.00
C GLU A 106 -1.57 -30.46 4.20
N THR A 107 -2.82 -30.30 4.61
CA THR A 107 -3.74 -29.28 4.09
C THR A 107 -4.51 -28.67 5.24
N VAL A 108 -5.28 -27.63 4.98
CA VAL A 108 -6.18 -27.00 5.95
C VAL A 108 -7.11 -28.00 6.67
N HIS A 109 -7.39 -29.17 6.08
CA HIS A 109 -8.11 -30.27 6.73
C HIS A 109 -7.44 -30.76 8.02
N SER A 110 -6.13 -30.56 8.20
CA SER A 110 -5.41 -31.00 9.39
C SER A 110 -5.76 -30.19 10.64
N TYR A 111 -6.33 -28.98 10.48
CA TYR A 111 -6.65 -28.09 11.60
C TYR A 111 -8.03 -27.43 11.53
N LEU A 112 -8.75 -27.52 10.40
CA LEU A 112 -10.12 -27.02 10.27
C LEU A 112 -11.13 -28.16 10.37
N SER A 113 -12.32 -27.86 10.92
CA SER A 113 -13.47 -28.75 10.82
C SER A 113 -13.95 -28.83 9.37
N ILE A 114 -14.60 -29.94 9.02
CA ILE A 114 -15.18 -30.13 7.67
C ILE A 114 -16.18 -29.01 7.36
N GLU A 115 -17.03 -28.64 8.32
CA GLU A 115 -18.00 -27.55 8.17
C GLU A 115 -17.34 -26.19 7.87
N LEU A 116 -16.31 -25.82 8.63
CA LEU A 116 -15.61 -24.55 8.41
C LEU A 116 -14.87 -24.54 7.08
N LEU A 117 -14.31 -25.69 6.68
CA LEU A 117 -13.68 -25.82 5.38
C LEU A 117 -14.66 -25.60 4.23
N GLU A 118 -15.82 -26.26 4.24
CA GLU A 118 -16.84 -26.11 3.20
C GLU A 118 -17.29 -24.65 3.06
N ARG A 119 -17.38 -23.92 4.18
CA ARG A 119 -17.70 -22.48 4.20
C ARG A 119 -16.60 -21.64 3.55
N ILE A 120 -15.33 -21.92 3.85
CA ILE A 120 -14.19 -21.23 3.22
C ILE A 120 -14.12 -21.54 1.73
N GLU A 121 -14.33 -22.80 1.31
CA GLU A 121 -14.37 -23.18 -0.10
C GLU A 121 -15.42 -22.38 -0.88
N LYS A 122 -16.62 -22.23 -0.30
CA LYS A 122 -17.69 -21.42 -0.89
C LYS A 122 -17.29 -19.95 -1.07
N ILE A 123 -16.63 -19.35 -0.08
CA ILE A 123 -16.12 -17.96 -0.18
C ILE A 123 -15.05 -17.86 -1.27
N MET A 124 -14.07 -18.78 -1.28
CA MET A 124 -12.98 -18.78 -2.25
C MET A 124 -13.51 -18.92 -3.68
N GLU A 125 -14.50 -19.78 -3.91
CA GLU A 125 -15.11 -19.97 -5.22
C GLU A 125 -15.93 -18.75 -5.67
N TYR A 126 -16.64 -18.10 -4.74
CA TYR A 126 -17.34 -16.84 -5.02
C TYR A 126 -16.36 -15.73 -5.42
N LEU A 127 -15.26 -15.57 -4.67
CA LEU A 127 -14.23 -14.54 -4.95
C LEU A 127 -13.55 -14.80 -6.28
N ARG A 128 -13.22 -16.07 -6.58
CA ARG A 128 -12.69 -16.49 -7.88
C ARG A 128 -13.62 -16.09 -9.01
N SER A 129 -14.89 -16.47 -8.91
CA SER A 129 -15.90 -16.20 -9.93
C SER A 129 -16.09 -14.70 -10.15
N SER A 130 -16.16 -13.92 -9.07
CA SER A 130 -16.32 -12.46 -9.11
C SER A 130 -15.12 -11.77 -9.75
N PHE A 131 -13.89 -12.17 -9.38
CA PHE A 131 -12.67 -11.63 -9.97
C PHE A 131 -12.54 -11.95 -11.47
N LEU A 132 -12.82 -13.19 -11.87
CA LEU A 132 -12.77 -13.58 -13.28
C LEU A 132 -13.85 -12.87 -14.12
N ALA A 133 -15.07 -12.73 -13.58
CA ALA A 133 -16.14 -11.97 -14.23
C ALA A 133 -15.76 -10.48 -14.41
N TRP A 134 -15.16 -9.87 -13.38
CA TRP A 134 -14.63 -8.51 -13.47
C TRP A 134 -13.54 -8.41 -14.55
N ALA A 135 -12.55 -9.32 -14.55
CA ALA A 135 -11.47 -9.31 -15.51
C ALA A 135 -11.97 -9.48 -16.97
N GLN A 136 -12.97 -10.35 -17.16
CA GLN A 136 -13.64 -10.53 -18.45
C GLN A 136 -14.39 -9.27 -18.89
N LYS A 137 -15.06 -8.55 -17.99
CA LYS A 137 -15.75 -7.29 -18.30
C LYS A 137 -14.78 -6.20 -18.75
N GLN A 138 -13.58 -6.13 -18.17
CA GLN A 138 -12.58 -5.15 -18.58
C GLN A 138 -12.05 -5.38 -20.00
N ASN A 139 -11.99 -6.65 -20.46
CA ASN A 139 -11.46 -6.99 -21.79
C ASN A 139 -12.13 -8.25 -22.40
N PRO A 140 -13.39 -8.18 -22.86
CA PRO A 140 -14.17 -9.37 -23.23
C PRO A 140 -13.63 -10.14 -24.44
N ARG A 141 -12.77 -9.54 -25.27
CA ARG A 141 -12.25 -10.14 -26.52
C ARG A 141 -10.83 -10.71 -26.41
N ASP A 142 -10.18 -10.64 -25.25
CA ASP A 142 -8.76 -10.99 -25.09
C ASP A 142 -8.58 -12.21 -24.17
N THR A 143 -8.61 -13.41 -24.76
CA THR A 143 -8.43 -14.69 -24.03
C THR A 143 -7.09 -14.77 -23.31
N LYS A 144 -6.04 -14.08 -23.79
CA LYS A 144 -4.74 -14.02 -23.11
C LYS A 144 -4.84 -13.25 -21.80
N LYS A 145 -5.65 -12.19 -21.75
CA LYS A 145 -5.90 -11.43 -20.51
C LYS A 145 -6.75 -12.18 -19.50
N ILE A 146 -7.70 -13.01 -19.95
CA ILE A 146 -8.47 -13.89 -19.04
C ILE A 146 -7.52 -14.91 -18.38
N LYS A 147 -6.70 -15.61 -19.17
CA LYS A 147 -5.67 -16.51 -18.62
C LYS A 147 -4.71 -15.79 -17.67
N HIS A 148 -4.30 -14.58 -18.01
CA HIS A 148 -3.47 -13.76 -17.14
C HIS A 148 -4.17 -13.42 -15.81
N ALA A 149 -5.47 -13.15 -15.82
CA ALA A 149 -6.25 -12.98 -14.61
C ALA A 149 -6.28 -14.27 -13.78
N GLU A 150 -6.54 -15.43 -14.39
CA GLU A 150 -6.44 -16.72 -13.69
C GLU A 150 -5.06 -16.93 -13.05
N ASP A 151 -3.98 -16.59 -13.76
CA ASP A 151 -2.62 -16.64 -13.22
C ASP A 151 -2.45 -15.68 -12.03
N ILE A 152 -2.97 -14.44 -12.10
CA ILE A 152 -2.96 -13.48 -10.98
C ILE A 152 -3.71 -14.05 -9.77
N TYR A 153 -4.91 -14.59 -9.99
CA TYR A 153 -5.72 -15.21 -8.92
C TYR A 153 -4.93 -16.33 -8.25
N ASN A 154 -4.40 -17.26 -9.03
CA ASN A 154 -3.64 -18.40 -8.51
C ASN A 154 -2.34 -17.96 -7.81
N ASN A 155 -1.73 -16.84 -8.22
CA ASN A 155 -0.53 -16.32 -7.55
C ASN A 155 -0.85 -15.64 -6.21
N ILE A 156 -2.02 -14.99 -6.08
CA ILE A 156 -2.39 -14.25 -4.87
C ILE A 156 -3.10 -15.16 -3.86
N ILE A 157 -4.08 -15.94 -4.32
CA ILE A 157 -4.97 -16.76 -3.48
C ILE A 157 -4.73 -18.26 -3.67
N GLY A 158 -4.16 -18.68 -4.80
CA GLY A 158 -3.94 -20.09 -5.09
C GLY A 158 -3.20 -20.82 -3.96
N ASP A 159 -3.46 -22.12 -3.89
CA ASP A 159 -2.97 -22.99 -2.82
C ASP A 159 -3.35 -22.50 -1.41
N TRP A 160 -4.46 -21.76 -1.24
CA TRP A 160 -4.94 -21.33 0.08
C TRP A 160 -5.13 -22.51 1.04
N TRP A 161 -5.52 -23.68 0.52
CA TRP A 161 -5.68 -24.93 1.26
C TRP A 161 -4.36 -25.49 1.80
N ARG A 162 -3.21 -24.90 1.46
CA ARG A 162 -1.90 -25.24 2.02
C ARG A 162 -1.43 -24.24 3.07
N LYS A 163 -2.14 -23.13 3.33
CA LYS A 163 -1.64 -22.11 4.27
C LYS A 163 -1.73 -22.59 5.71
N ARG A 164 -0.73 -22.24 6.52
CA ARG A 164 -0.80 -22.37 7.98
C ARG A 164 -1.93 -21.49 8.55
N PRO A 165 -2.48 -21.80 9.75
CA PRO A 165 -3.65 -21.10 10.29
C PRO A 165 -3.57 -19.58 10.22
N ILE A 166 -2.48 -18.96 10.71
CA ILE A 166 -2.35 -17.50 10.71
C ILE A 166 -2.32 -16.90 9.30
N TRP A 167 -1.70 -17.60 8.35
CA TRP A 167 -1.61 -17.13 6.97
C TRP A 167 -2.90 -17.32 6.19
N LEU A 168 -3.72 -18.29 6.59
CA LEU A 168 -5.09 -18.40 6.10
C LEU A 168 -5.95 -17.24 6.64
N LEU A 169 -5.82 -16.91 7.93
CA LEU A 169 -6.51 -15.75 8.53
C LEU A 169 -6.14 -14.44 7.82
N PHE A 170 -4.84 -14.16 7.62
CA PHE A 170 -4.41 -12.95 6.91
C PHE A 170 -4.86 -12.93 5.46
N LEU A 171 -4.88 -14.07 4.77
CA LEU A 171 -5.43 -14.15 3.42
C LEU A 171 -6.92 -13.77 3.42
N LEU A 172 -7.72 -14.35 4.32
CA LEU A 172 -9.15 -14.04 4.45
C LEU A 172 -9.37 -12.55 4.72
N TYR A 173 -8.63 -11.97 5.66
CA TYR A 173 -8.73 -10.54 5.96
C TYR A 173 -8.36 -9.66 4.76
N GLN A 174 -7.26 -9.98 4.06
CA GLN A 174 -6.86 -9.24 2.85
C GLN A 174 -7.95 -9.29 1.76
N MET A 175 -8.73 -10.37 1.71
CA MET A 175 -9.84 -10.50 0.77
C MET A 175 -11.10 -9.74 1.19
N CYS A 176 -11.36 -9.57 2.51
CA CYS A 176 -12.47 -8.76 3.02
C CYS A 176 -12.38 -7.31 2.52
N GLU A 177 -11.16 -6.82 2.33
CA GLU A 177 -10.84 -5.44 1.93
C GLU A 177 -11.00 -5.20 0.41
N ASN A 178 -11.57 -6.13 -0.36
CA ASN A 178 -11.85 -5.98 -1.81
C ASN A 178 -10.62 -5.63 -2.68
N VAL A 179 -9.45 -6.21 -2.38
CA VAL A 179 -8.17 -5.95 -3.09
C VAL A 179 -8.22 -6.33 -4.59
N PHE A 180 -9.22 -7.09 -5.04
CA PHE A 180 -9.26 -7.67 -6.39
C PHE A 180 -9.59 -6.70 -7.52
N GLU A 181 -10.13 -5.51 -7.25
CA GLU A 181 -10.44 -4.57 -8.34
C GLU A 181 -9.17 -4.06 -9.06
N LYS A 182 -7.97 -4.19 -8.46
CA LYS A 182 -6.76 -3.51 -8.94
C LYS A 182 -5.46 -4.32 -8.87
N SER A 183 -5.56 -5.64 -8.69
CA SER A 183 -4.43 -6.55 -8.39
C SER A 183 -3.41 -6.79 -9.50
N SER A 184 -3.55 -6.18 -10.69
CA SER A 184 -2.57 -6.34 -11.77
C SER A 184 -1.27 -5.58 -11.53
N SER A 185 -1.26 -4.64 -10.57
CA SER A 185 -0.09 -3.83 -10.23
C SER A 185 0.59 -4.35 -8.95
N PRO A 186 1.93 -4.41 -8.91
CA PRO A 186 2.69 -4.74 -7.70
C PRO A 186 2.32 -3.87 -6.48
N LEU A 187 2.48 -4.41 -5.28
CA LEU A 187 2.34 -3.66 -4.04
C LEU A 187 3.39 -2.54 -3.92
N LEU A 188 3.05 -1.47 -3.21
CA LEU A 188 3.94 -0.33 -2.97
C LEU A 188 5.30 -0.76 -2.39
N ASP A 189 5.29 -1.67 -1.42
CA ASP A 189 6.50 -2.15 -0.74
C ASP A 189 7.47 -2.82 -1.74
N LEU A 190 6.92 -3.65 -2.63
CA LEU A 190 7.68 -4.32 -3.68
C LEU A 190 8.17 -3.34 -4.75
N TYR A 191 7.38 -2.32 -5.07
CA TYR A 191 7.80 -1.25 -5.97
C TYR A 191 9.00 -0.47 -5.41
N ILE A 192 8.98 -0.09 -4.12
CA ILE A 192 10.11 0.59 -3.47
C ILE A 192 11.36 -0.30 -3.49
N ALA A 193 11.21 -1.59 -3.19
CA ALA A 193 12.32 -2.56 -3.25
C ALA A 193 12.93 -2.68 -4.65
N GLN A 194 12.08 -2.78 -5.67
CA GLN A 194 12.53 -2.83 -7.07
C GLN A 194 13.22 -1.53 -7.47
N ARG A 195 12.67 -0.38 -7.07
CA ARG A 195 13.27 0.94 -7.35
C ARG A 195 14.64 1.08 -6.70
N ALA A 196 14.79 0.65 -5.45
CA ALA A 196 16.06 0.65 -4.75
C ALA A 196 17.12 -0.20 -5.47
N THR A 197 16.71 -1.37 -5.98
CA THR A 197 17.56 -2.23 -6.80
C THR A 197 17.97 -1.56 -8.12
N ASP A 198 17.01 -1.00 -8.85
CA ASP A 198 17.24 -0.35 -10.15
C ASP A 198 18.18 0.87 -10.01
N GLU A 199 18.08 1.60 -8.90
CA GLU A 199 18.95 2.72 -8.55
C GLU A 199 20.25 2.31 -7.84
N LYS A 200 20.52 0.99 -7.71
CA LYS A 200 21.71 0.42 -7.06
C LYS A 200 21.94 0.90 -5.62
N LYS A 201 20.85 1.18 -4.91
CA LYS A 201 20.88 1.50 -3.48
C LYS A 201 21.16 0.24 -2.67
N THR A 202 21.77 0.39 -1.51
CA THR A 202 21.99 -0.72 -0.57
C THR A 202 20.67 -1.08 0.10
N ILE A 203 20.16 -2.29 -0.10
CA ILE A 203 18.94 -2.76 0.58
C ILE A 203 19.34 -3.52 1.84
N ILE A 204 18.71 -3.20 2.97
CA ILE A 204 18.89 -3.91 4.23
C ILE A 204 17.50 -4.29 4.78
N PRO A 205 17.18 -5.58 4.91
CA PRO A 205 15.98 -6.00 5.61
C PRO A 205 16.14 -5.74 7.12
N ILE A 206 15.14 -5.13 7.75
CA ILE A 206 15.12 -4.94 9.21
C ILE A 206 14.41 -6.07 9.95
N GLU A 207 13.89 -7.08 9.24
CA GLU A 207 13.36 -8.31 9.82
C GLU A 207 13.85 -9.54 9.05
N THR A 208 13.80 -10.70 9.70
CA THR A 208 14.11 -11.98 9.05
C THR A 208 12.86 -12.62 8.46
N ALA A 209 13.04 -13.56 7.54
CA ALA A 209 11.94 -14.38 7.07
C ALA A 209 11.27 -15.14 8.23
N GLU A 210 12.03 -15.80 9.11
CA GLU A 210 11.51 -16.45 10.33
C GLU A 210 10.60 -15.56 11.19
N GLU A 211 10.97 -14.29 11.41
CA GLU A 211 10.16 -13.33 12.16
C GLU A 211 8.86 -12.99 11.43
N GLN A 212 8.96 -12.81 10.11
CA GLN A 212 7.81 -12.58 9.25
C GLN A 212 6.89 -13.81 9.18
N CYS A 213 7.43 -15.03 9.25
CA CYS A 213 6.69 -16.30 9.21
C CYS A 213 5.79 -16.52 10.44
N ASN A 214 6.18 -15.97 11.60
CA ASN A 214 5.51 -16.16 12.88
C ASN A 214 5.23 -14.81 13.57
N PRO A 215 4.39 -13.95 12.97
CA PRO A 215 4.24 -12.57 13.43
C PRO A 215 3.45 -12.44 14.73
N VAL A 216 2.72 -13.48 15.15
CA VAL A 216 1.79 -13.48 16.30
C VAL A 216 2.01 -14.68 17.23
N VAL A 217 3.23 -14.79 17.76
CA VAL A 217 3.67 -15.90 18.62
C VAL A 217 2.85 -16.11 19.90
N SER A 218 2.12 -15.11 20.39
CA SER A 218 1.30 -15.23 21.60
C SER A 218 -0.12 -15.72 21.36
N VAL A 219 -0.57 -15.82 20.11
CA VAL A 219 -1.91 -16.28 19.74
C VAL A 219 -1.85 -17.77 19.42
N SER A 220 -2.64 -18.57 20.14
CA SER A 220 -2.70 -20.01 19.93
C SER A 220 -3.42 -20.39 18.63
N THR A 221 -3.17 -21.60 18.13
CA THR A 221 -3.87 -22.14 16.95
C THR A 221 -5.40 -22.12 17.12
N ASN A 222 -5.93 -22.45 18.30
CA ASN A 222 -7.37 -22.45 18.57
C ASN A 222 -7.97 -21.04 18.55
N GLU A 223 -7.21 -20.03 18.97
CA GLU A 223 -7.61 -18.63 18.86
C GLU A 223 -7.58 -18.14 17.41
N ILE A 224 -6.59 -18.58 16.62
CA ILE A 224 -6.54 -18.29 15.19
C ILE A 224 -7.72 -18.93 14.46
N ILE A 225 -8.06 -20.19 14.77
CA ILE A 225 -9.23 -20.88 14.18
C ILE A 225 -10.52 -20.13 14.54
N PHE A 226 -10.66 -19.69 15.79
CA PHE A 226 -11.79 -18.86 16.21
C PHE A 226 -11.86 -17.53 15.42
N ALA A 227 -10.73 -16.86 15.20
CA ALA A 227 -10.70 -15.65 14.38
C ALA A 227 -11.06 -15.94 12.90
N ILE A 228 -10.62 -17.07 12.34
CA ILE A 228 -10.99 -17.52 10.99
C ILE A 228 -12.51 -17.70 10.90
N GLU A 229 -13.12 -18.40 11.86
CA GLU A 229 -14.55 -18.65 11.88
C GLU A 229 -15.38 -17.36 11.91
N HIS A 230 -15.00 -16.40 12.74
CA HIS A 230 -15.65 -15.08 12.78
C HIS A 230 -15.43 -14.27 11.50
N THR A 231 -14.24 -14.36 10.89
CA THR A 231 -13.96 -13.70 9.60
C THR A 231 -14.81 -14.31 8.48
N VAL A 232 -14.96 -15.63 8.44
CA VAL A 232 -15.84 -16.35 7.51
C VAL A 232 -17.30 -15.96 7.73
N HIS A 233 -17.74 -15.83 8.97
CA HIS A 233 -19.10 -15.39 9.28
C HIS A 233 -19.37 -13.95 8.78
N TYR A 234 -18.39 -13.05 8.94
CA TYR A 234 -18.47 -11.69 8.38
C TYR A 234 -18.59 -11.71 6.85
N PHE A 235 -17.80 -12.54 6.17
CA PHE A 235 -17.90 -12.73 4.72
C PHE A 235 -19.29 -13.19 4.28
N GLU A 236 -19.88 -14.16 4.99
CA GLU A 236 -21.20 -14.68 4.68
C GLU A 236 -22.29 -13.60 4.81
N ASP A 237 -22.31 -12.86 5.92
CA ASP A 237 -23.28 -11.78 6.17
C ASP A 237 -23.19 -10.63 5.15
N LYS A 238 -21.96 -10.19 4.84
CA LYS A 238 -21.72 -9.01 4.00
C LYS A 238 -21.75 -9.32 2.52
N ILE A 239 -21.03 -10.37 2.10
CA ILE A 239 -20.75 -10.60 0.69
C ILE A 239 -21.78 -11.54 0.06
N LEU A 240 -22.19 -12.59 0.78
CA LEU A 240 -23.07 -13.62 0.21
C LEU A 240 -24.56 -13.28 0.39
N ASP A 241 -24.95 -12.82 1.58
CA ASP A 241 -26.38 -12.65 1.91
C ASP A 241 -26.94 -11.25 1.60
N ASN A 242 -26.12 -10.20 1.52
CA ASN A 242 -26.57 -8.80 1.30
C ASN A 242 -25.77 -7.98 0.25
N PRO A 243 -25.60 -8.45 -1.01
CA PRO A 243 -24.80 -7.74 -2.01
C PRO A 243 -25.35 -6.36 -2.42
N SER A 244 -26.64 -6.08 -2.21
CA SER A 244 -27.33 -4.88 -2.72
C SER A 244 -27.21 -3.62 -1.84
N LYS A 245 -26.70 -3.72 -0.60
CA LYS A 245 -26.46 -2.55 0.26
C LYS A 245 -25.09 -1.89 0.05
N ASP A 246 -24.19 -2.50 -0.72
CA ASP A 246 -22.79 -2.07 -0.83
C ASP A 246 -22.50 -1.04 -1.94
N ASN A 247 -23.51 -0.53 -2.65
CA ASN A 247 -23.28 0.61 -3.55
C ASN A 247 -22.94 1.91 -2.78
N GLU A 248 -23.26 2.01 -1.48
CA GLU A 248 -22.95 3.21 -0.67
C GLU A 248 -21.82 3.02 0.37
N SER A 249 -21.49 1.78 0.75
CA SER A 249 -20.30 1.52 1.56
C SER A 249 -19.09 1.61 0.64
N ARG A 250 -18.40 2.76 0.64
CA ARG A 250 -17.04 2.85 0.08
C ARG A 250 -16.30 1.65 0.67
N SER A 251 -15.80 0.74 -0.17
CA SER A 251 -14.88 -0.32 0.27
C SER A 251 -13.87 0.29 1.24
N SER A 252 -13.70 -0.31 2.42
CA SER A 252 -12.79 0.14 3.49
C SER A 252 -11.39 0.44 2.95
N LEU A 253 -10.93 -0.31 1.95
CA LEU A 253 -9.70 -0.05 1.22
C LEU A 253 -9.69 1.26 0.43
N LYS A 254 -10.78 1.58 -0.28
CA LYS A 254 -10.90 2.85 -1.03
C LYS A 254 -10.85 4.03 -0.07
N GLU A 255 -11.54 3.92 1.06
CA GLU A 255 -11.50 4.93 2.13
C GLU A 255 -10.10 5.06 2.72
N LEU A 256 -9.42 3.94 3.02
CA LEU A 256 -8.03 3.93 3.50
C LEU A 256 -7.09 4.62 2.51
N VAL A 257 -7.17 4.27 1.23
CA VAL A 257 -6.36 4.86 0.16
C VAL A 257 -6.63 6.36 0.05
N GLU A 258 -7.90 6.78 0.10
CA GLU A 258 -8.29 8.19 0.05
C GLU A 258 -7.74 8.98 1.25
N HIS A 259 -7.90 8.47 2.47
CA HIS A 259 -7.37 9.11 3.68
C HIS A 259 -5.84 9.15 3.71
N TYR A 260 -5.17 8.11 3.22
CA TYR A 260 -3.71 8.11 3.06
C TYR A 260 -3.27 9.13 2.01
N LYS A 261 -3.94 9.14 0.85
CA LYS A 261 -3.76 10.12 -0.24
C LYS A 261 -4.16 11.54 0.09
N CYS A 262 -4.87 11.77 1.18
CA CYS A 262 -5.19 13.11 1.67
C CYS A 262 -4.48 13.42 2.99
N GLY A 263 -3.73 12.46 3.56
CA GLY A 263 -3.03 12.60 4.84
C GLY A 263 -3.96 12.90 6.02
N THR A 264 -5.22 12.51 5.89
CA THR A 264 -6.29 12.61 6.89
C THR A 264 -6.52 11.29 7.61
N LEU A 265 -5.69 10.26 7.33
CA LEU A 265 -5.75 8.99 8.06
C LEU A 265 -5.60 9.24 9.55
N LYS A 266 -6.61 8.85 10.32
CA LYS A 266 -6.61 9.09 11.76
C LYS A 266 -5.55 8.22 12.41
N GLU A 267 -4.73 8.81 13.27
CA GLU A 267 -3.63 8.11 13.96
C GLU A 267 -4.18 7.04 14.93
N ASP A 268 -5.38 7.25 15.48
CA ASP A 268 -6.08 6.32 16.38
C ASP A 268 -6.60 5.06 15.67
N MET A 269 -6.72 5.09 14.33
CA MET A 269 -7.03 3.91 13.52
C MET A 269 -6.00 2.80 13.73
N PHE A 270 -4.79 3.11 14.22
CA PHE A 270 -3.78 2.10 14.55
C PHE A 270 -3.67 1.81 16.05
N ASP A 271 -4.20 2.69 16.90
CA ASP A 271 -3.83 2.75 18.32
C ASP A 271 -4.85 2.08 19.24
N LYS A 272 -6.16 2.11 18.92
CA LYS A 272 -7.18 1.60 19.85
C LYS A 272 -7.76 0.25 19.44
N ASP A 273 -8.25 0.15 18.20
CA ASP A 273 -9.02 -0.99 17.71
C ASP A 273 -8.64 -1.37 16.27
N GLY A 274 -7.47 -0.91 15.82
CA GLY A 274 -7.06 -0.87 14.41
C GLY A 274 -6.89 -2.18 13.68
N MET A 275 -6.80 -3.25 14.46
CA MET A 275 -6.90 -4.60 13.92
C MET A 275 -8.10 -5.24 14.59
N SER A 276 -9.24 -4.63 14.34
CA SER A 276 -10.58 -5.20 14.47
C SER A 276 -10.70 -6.40 13.53
N ILE A 277 -9.85 -7.41 13.73
CA ILE A 277 -9.97 -8.70 13.04
C ILE A 277 -11.28 -9.36 13.51
N ILE A 278 -11.79 -8.98 14.69
CA ILE A 278 -12.82 -9.72 15.42
C ILE A 278 -13.88 -8.80 16.05
N ASP A 279 -14.32 -7.71 15.40
CA ASP A 279 -15.46 -6.92 15.94
C ASP A 279 -16.82 -7.57 15.71
N TYR A 280 -16.88 -8.66 14.94
CA TYR A 280 -18.14 -9.32 14.59
C TYR A 280 -18.61 -10.38 15.62
N ALA A 281 -17.95 -10.46 16.78
CA ALA A 281 -18.44 -11.30 17.86
C ALA A 281 -19.79 -10.75 18.40
N THR A 282 -20.85 -11.55 18.32
CA THR A 282 -22.19 -11.10 18.72
C THR A 282 -22.50 -11.47 20.17
N GLY A 283 -22.03 -12.63 20.63
CA GLY A 283 -22.16 -13.08 22.01
C GLY A 283 -21.19 -12.38 22.97
N THR A 284 -21.59 -12.21 24.23
CA THR A 284 -20.73 -11.60 25.27
C THR A 284 -19.41 -12.37 25.47
N THR A 285 -19.47 -13.71 25.48
CA THR A 285 -18.29 -14.58 25.60
C THR A 285 -17.37 -14.47 24.38
N GLU A 286 -17.95 -14.44 23.18
CA GLU A 286 -17.19 -14.29 21.94
C GLU A 286 -16.48 -12.93 21.89
N ARG A 287 -17.16 -11.86 22.31
CA ARG A 287 -16.56 -10.50 22.37
C ARG A 287 -15.39 -10.45 23.34
N PHE A 288 -15.54 -11.05 24.52
CA PHE A 288 -14.44 -11.10 25.47
C PHE A 288 -13.22 -11.84 24.89
N LYS A 289 -13.45 -12.97 24.19
CA LYS A 289 -12.38 -13.72 23.55
C LYS A 289 -11.76 -12.95 22.37
N ALA A 290 -12.58 -12.27 21.58
CA ALA A 290 -12.15 -11.37 20.51
C ALA A 290 -11.22 -10.26 21.03
N ASP A 291 -11.62 -9.59 22.11
CA ASP A 291 -10.83 -8.54 22.76
C ASP A 291 -9.48 -9.06 23.27
N GLU A 292 -9.47 -10.26 23.86
CA GLU A 292 -8.22 -10.90 24.32
C GLU A 292 -7.27 -11.18 23.15
N ILE A 293 -7.80 -11.70 22.03
CA ILE A 293 -7.03 -11.97 20.83
C ILE A 293 -6.52 -10.65 20.23
N ASN A 294 -7.36 -9.63 20.09
CA ASN A 294 -6.97 -8.31 19.59
C ASN A 294 -5.83 -7.70 20.43
N LYS A 295 -5.87 -7.86 21.76
CA LYS A 295 -4.79 -7.43 22.66
C LYS A 295 -3.48 -8.19 22.41
N LYS A 296 -3.53 -9.51 22.24
CA LYS A 296 -2.35 -10.35 21.93
C LYS A 296 -1.75 -9.96 20.58
N LEU A 297 -2.60 -9.77 19.58
CA LEU A 297 -2.20 -9.34 18.24
C LEU A 297 -1.53 -7.96 18.26
N LYS A 298 -2.12 -6.97 18.94
CA LYS A 298 -1.52 -5.63 19.13
C LYS A 298 -0.13 -5.74 19.78
N GLN A 299 0.00 -6.59 20.79
CA GLN A 299 1.27 -6.78 21.49
C GLN A 299 2.35 -7.36 20.59
N ASP A 300 2.03 -8.34 19.75
CA ASP A 300 3.02 -9.00 18.90
C ASP A 300 3.35 -8.19 17.64
N ILE A 301 2.34 -7.68 16.95
CA ILE A 301 2.48 -6.99 15.66
C ILE A 301 3.01 -5.57 15.82
N PHE A 302 2.62 -4.85 16.88
CA PHE A 302 3.06 -3.46 17.07
C PHE A 302 4.08 -3.37 18.19
N VAL A 303 3.75 -3.73 19.43
CA VAL A 303 4.62 -3.43 20.58
C VAL A 303 5.98 -4.14 20.48
N LYS A 304 5.99 -5.47 20.39
CA LYS A 304 7.24 -6.24 20.34
C LYS A 304 7.99 -6.03 19.03
N ARG A 305 7.28 -5.93 17.90
CA ARG A 305 7.86 -5.74 16.57
C ARG A 305 8.50 -4.35 16.42
N ASN A 306 7.80 -3.29 16.84
CA ASN A 306 8.32 -1.91 16.82
C ASN A 306 9.60 -1.78 17.63
N LEU A 307 9.66 -2.40 18.82
CA LEU A 307 10.89 -2.39 19.63
C LEU A 307 12.07 -3.04 18.89
N ARG A 308 11.85 -4.18 18.22
CA ARG A 308 12.90 -4.84 17.42
C ARG A 308 13.32 -3.99 16.23
N MET A 309 12.36 -3.45 15.48
CA MET A 309 12.61 -2.56 14.34
C MET A 309 13.40 -1.32 14.76
N ALA A 310 12.96 -0.62 15.81
CA ALA A 310 13.61 0.58 16.32
C ALA A 310 15.06 0.31 16.72
N LYS A 311 15.34 -0.79 17.45
CA LYS A 311 16.72 -1.19 17.80
C LYS A 311 17.60 -1.46 16.58
N ARG A 312 17.04 -2.06 15.53
CA ARG A 312 17.78 -2.34 14.28
C ARG A 312 18.04 -1.06 13.47
N ILE A 313 17.04 -0.19 13.35
CA ILE A 313 17.17 1.14 12.74
C ILE A 313 18.20 1.97 13.50
N GLU A 314 18.13 2.01 14.83
CA GLU A 314 19.10 2.67 15.70
C GLU A 314 20.52 2.17 15.44
N LYS A 315 20.72 0.84 15.44
CA LYS A 315 22.03 0.23 15.21
C LYS A 315 22.62 0.64 13.85
N ILE A 316 21.77 0.71 12.82
CA ILE A 316 22.19 1.12 11.47
C ILE A 316 22.57 2.61 11.45
N LEU A 317 21.74 3.48 12.02
CA LEU A 317 21.97 4.93 12.04
C LEU A 317 23.16 5.35 12.91
N LYS A 318 23.42 4.62 14.01
CA LYS A 318 24.60 4.81 14.89
C LYS A 318 25.87 4.15 14.35
N GLY A 319 25.82 3.53 13.16
CA GLY A 319 26.98 2.96 12.49
C GLY A 319 28.05 4.02 12.16
N ARG A 320 29.30 3.58 11.93
CA ARG A 320 30.45 4.48 11.70
C ARG A 320 30.48 5.17 10.32
N ASN A 321 29.57 4.81 9.43
CA ASN A 321 29.54 5.35 8.07
C ASN A 321 28.52 6.49 8.02
N SER A 322 28.95 7.68 7.60
CA SER A 322 28.06 8.79 7.28
C SER A 322 27.12 8.36 6.17
N ASN A 323 25.86 8.09 6.50
CA ASN A 323 24.89 7.53 5.58
C ASN A 323 23.56 8.28 5.66
N THR A 324 22.93 8.48 4.50
CA THR A 324 21.53 8.86 4.41
C THR A 324 20.71 7.60 4.16
N VAL A 325 19.77 7.31 5.06
CA VAL A 325 18.99 6.08 5.10
C VAL A 325 17.52 6.41 4.89
N PHE A 326 16.87 5.74 3.94
CA PHE A 326 15.43 5.74 3.78
C PHE A 326 14.87 4.43 4.31
N SER A 327 13.81 4.45 5.10
CA SER A 327 13.12 3.26 5.58
C SER A 327 11.68 3.26 5.09
N ALA A 328 11.22 2.15 4.54
CA ALA A 328 9.82 1.92 4.19
C ALA A 328 9.29 0.73 5.00
N ILE A 329 8.42 1.04 5.96
CA ILE A 329 7.74 0.05 6.81
C ILE A 329 6.27 0.46 6.96
N GLY A 330 5.41 -0.47 7.36
CA GLY A 330 3.98 -0.24 7.47
C GLY A 330 3.64 0.99 8.32
N ALA A 331 2.72 1.82 7.84
CA ALA A 331 2.34 3.09 8.46
C ALA A 331 1.90 2.93 9.93
N GLY A 332 1.27 1.80 10.28
CA GLY A 332 0.86 1.49 11.64
C GLY A 332 2.01 1.40 12.66
N HIS A 333 3.25 1.19 12.21
CA HIS A 333 4.43 1.14 13.08
C HIS A 333 4.87 2.51 13.61
N PHE A 334 4.29 3.61 13.10
CA PHE A 334 4.67 4.98 13.45
C PHE A 334 3.71 5.70 14.41
N PHE A 335 2.63 5.05 14.84
CA PHE A 335 1.61 5.66 15.71
C PHE A 335 1.52 4.97 17.08
N GLY A 336 1.05 5.73 18.07
CA GLY A 336 0.89 5.26 19.44
C GLY A 336 2.16 5.31 20.30
N SER A 337 1.98 5.07 21.60
CA SER A 337 3.03 5.18 22.63
C SER A 337 4.09 4.06 22.59
N SER A 338 3.93 3.08 21.71
CA SER A 338 4.90 2.00 21.48
C SER A 338 5.31 1.94 20.02
N SER A 339 5.30 3.09 19.34
CA SER A 339 5.72 3.22 17.94
C SER A 339 7.24 3.12 17.79
N VAL A 340 7.69 2.86 16.56
CA VAL A 340 9.11 2.96 16.19
C VAL A 340 9.67 4.35 16.50
N LEU A 341 8.87 5.41 16.29
CA LEU A 341 9.29 6.78 16.58
C LEU A 341 9.55 6.99 18.07
N THR A 342 8.62 6.56 18.92
CA THR A 342 8.74 6.69 20.38
C THR A 342 9.99 5.98 20.90
N TYR A 343 10.24 4.75 20.45
CA TYR A 343 11.46 4.02 20.85
C TYR A 343 12.74 4.68 20.35
N LEU A 344 12.73 5.34 19.18
CA LEU A 344 13.87 6.10 18.70
C LEU A 344 14.09 7.38 19.52
N GLU A 345 13.03 8.09 19.91
CA GLU A 345 13.11 9.26 20.81
C GLU A 345 13.70 8.88 22.17
N GLU A 346 13.23 7.77 22.75
CA GLU A 346 13.78 7.20 24.00
C GLU A 346 15.27 6.85 23.86
N SER A 347 15.70 6.40 22.67
CA SER A 347 17.10 6.13 22.33
C SER A 347 17.93 7.39 21.98
N GLY A 348 17.36 8.59 22.16
CA GLY A 348 18.04 9.88 22.00
C GLY A 348 18.00 10.47 20.59
N PHE A 349 17.18 9.92 19.69
CA PHE A 349 16.96 10.53 18.37
C PHE A 349 16.00 11.73 18.50
N ILE A 350 16.30 12.79 17.75
CA ILE A 350 15.35 13.85 17.48
C ILE A 350 14.50 13.39 16.30
N VAL A 351 13.19 13.28 16.53
CA VAL A 351 12.21 12.90 15.51
C VAL A 351 11.44 14.16 15.07
N GLN A 352 11.34 14.36 13.76
CA GLN A 352 10.60 15.47 13.17
C GLN A 352 9.65 14.93 12.08
N LYS A 353 8.35 15.16 12.25
CA LYS A 353 7.35 14.92 11.21
C LYS A 353 7.57 15.93 10.08
N LEU A 354 7.81 15.44 8.86
CA LEU A 354 8.04 16.29 7.69
C LEU A 354 6.71 16.71 7.05
N LYS A 355 6.71 17.90 6.46
CA LYS A 355 5.59 18.51 5.74
C LYS A 355 5.93 18.68 4.26
N ASN A 356 4.90 18.88 3.43
CA ASN A 356 5.07 19.21 2.01
C ASN A 356 5.93 20.46 1.76
N THR A 357 5.98 21.38 2.73
CA THR A 357 6.75 22.64 2.63
C THR A 357 8.20 22.51 3.06
N ASP A 358 8.57 21.42 3.73
CA ASP A 358 9.95 21.22 4.17
C ASP A 358 10.86 21.04 2.96
N VAL A 359 12.16 21.24 3.15
CA VAL A 359 13.18 21.12 2.11
C VAL A 359 14.12 19.97 2.48
N ILE A 360 14.13 18.94 1.64
CA ILE A 360 15.17 17.91 1.65
C ILE A 360 16.18 18.35 0.59
N GLN A 361 17.45 18.51 0.96
CA GLN A 361 18.47 19.07 0.06
C GLN A 361 18.49 18.28 -1.27
N PRO A 362 18.28 18.92 -2.43
CA PRO A 362 18.13 18.20 -3.68
C PRO A 362 19.48 17.72 -4.24
N LEU A 363 19.56 16.44 -4.62
CA LEU A 363 20.55 15.96 -5.59
C LEU A 363 19.92 15.96 -7.00
N ARG A 364 20.53 16.76 -7.89
CA ARG A 364 20.50 16.78 -9.37
C ARG A 364 19.33 16.10 -10.14
N SER A 365 18.61 16.95 -10.88
CA SER A 365 17.90 16.80 -12.17
C SER A 365 16.82 15.70 -12.33
N PRO A 366 15.61 16.04 -12.86
CA PRO A 366 14.54 15.08 -13.08
C PRO A 366 14.94 14.06 -14.16
N TYR A 367 14.95 12.78 -13.81
CA TYR A 367 15.21 11.69 -14.76
C TYR A 367 13.91 10.96 -15.10
N ARG A 368 13.69 10.69 -16.39
CA ARG A 368 12.59 9.86 -16.91
C ARG A 368 12.89 8.39 -16.59
N GLN A 369 12.01 7.69 -15.88
CA GLN A 369 12.33 6.40 -15.27
C GLN A 369 11.49 5.22 -15.78
N THR A 370 12.06 4.02 -15.72
CA THR A 370 11.41 2.76 -16.08
C THR A 370 11.78 1.72 -15.02
N ALA A 371 10.79 1.12 -14.38
CA ALA A 371 11.03 0.04 -13.41
C ALA A 371 10.95 -1.32 -14.11
N LYS A 372 11.88 -2.23 -13.82
CA LYS A 372 11.88 -3.59 -14.38
C LYS A 372 11.77 -4.64 -13.29
N PHE A 373 10.56 -5.10 -13.02
CA PHE A 373 10.31 -6.13 -12.02
C PHE A 373 10.90 -7.50 -12.42
N LYS A 374 11.45 -8.23 -11.43
CA LYS A 374 11.87 -9.62 -11.59
C LYS A 374 10.68 -10.51 -11.98
N ARG A 375 10.96 -11.52 -12.82
CA ARG A 375 9.98 -12.49 -13.35
C ARG A 375 9.19 -13.24 -12.28
N VAL A 376 9.77 -13.43 -11.09
CA VAL A 376 9.09 -14.09 -9.94
C VAL A 376 7.85 -13.32 -9.50
N TRP A 377 7.87 -11.99 -9.65
CA TRP A 377 6.79 -11.08 -9.27
C TRP A 377 5.81 -10.75 -10.40
N THR A 378 6.14 -11.15 -11.63
CA THR A 378 5.34 -10.86 -12.84
C THR A 378 5.25 -12.11 -13.72
N LYS A 379 4.96 -13.31 -13.17
CA LYS A 379 4.97 -14.59 -13.92
C LYS A 379 3.94 -14.63 -15.07
N GLU A 380 4.14 -13.85 -16.14
CA GLU A 380 3.56 -14.04 -17.46
C GLU A 380 4.33 -15.20 -18.11
N THR A 381 3.75 -16.39 -18.09
CA THR A 381 4.22 -17.46 -18.96
C THR A 381 3.83 -17.09 -20.39
N ALA A 382 4.84 -16.74 -21.19
CA ALA A 382 4.76 -16.39 -22.61
C ALA A 382 4.19 -15.00 -22.94
N VAL A 383 5.05 -13.97 -22.89
CA VAL A 383 5.31 -12.98 -23.95
C VAL A 383 6.50 -12.10 -23.51
N ARG A 384 7.32 -11.64 -24.47
CA ARG A 384 8.55 -10.84 -24.30
C ARG A 384 8.50 -9.83 -23.14
N ARG A 385 9.60 -9.76 -22.36
CA ARG A 385 9.99 -8.70 -21.41
C ARG A 385 9.17 -7.41 -21.58
N LYS A 386 8.06 -7.25 -20.86
CA LYS A 386 7.41 -5.94 -20.75
C LYS A 386 8.04 -5.19 -19.58
N SER A 387 8.72 -4.11 -19.93
CA SER A 387 9.02 -3.05 -18.97
C SER A 387 7.71 -2.31 -18.72
N ILE A 388 7.32 -2.15 -17.46
CA ILE A 388 6.27 -1.19 -17.13
C ILE A 388 6.95 0.17 -17.20
N ILE A 389 6.62 0.96 -18.23
CA ILE A 389 7.10 2.33 -18.35
C ILE A 389 6.25 3.16 -17.39
N ILE A 390 6.88 3.67 -16.33
CA ILE A 390 6.26 4.61 -15.41
C ILE A 390 6.71 5.99 -15.84
N GLU A 391 5.88 6.71 -16.58
CA GLU A 391 6.14 8.12 -16.84
C GLU A 391 5.83 8.93 -15.57
N GLU A 392 6.85 9.16 -14.75
CA GLU A 392 6.88 10.26 -13.79
C GLU A 392 7.31 11.52 -14.55
N VAL A 393 6.33 12.34 -14.94
CA VAL A 393 6.61 13.71 -15.37
C VAL A 393 6.82 14.50 -14.09
N ALA A 394 8.02 15.05 -13.89
CA ALA A 394 8.26 16.00 -12.80
C ALA A 394 7.15 17.07 -12.84
N PRO A 395 6.48 17.40 -11.73
CA PRO A 395 5.53 18.49 -11.74
C PRO A 395 6.29 19.71 -12.25
N SER A 396 5.83 20.26 -13.38
CA SER A 396 6.52 21.38 -14.00
C SER A 396 6.65 22.45 -12.91
N SER A 397 7.87 22.89 -12.63
CA SER A 397 8.11 24.05 -11.76
C SER A 397 7.57 25.35 -12.37
N SER A 398 6.84 25.27 -13.48
CA SER A 398 5.95 26.34 -13.90
C SER A 398 4.81 26.43 -12.88
N ARG A 399 5.06 27.20 -11.82
CA ARG A 399 4.11 28.21 -11.39
C ARG A 399 3.83 29.08 -12.62
N ILE A 400 3.04 28.58 -13.58
CA ILE A 400 2.24 29.49 -14.38
C ILE A 400 1.27 30.03 -13.36
N ALA A 401 1.68 31.15 -12.75
CA ALA A 401 0.83 31.99 -11.97
C ALA A 401 -0.51 32.05 -12.70
N ARG A 402 -1.59 31.73 -11.99
CA ARG A 402 -2.97 31.92 -12.42
C ARG A 402 -3.32 33.41 -12.65
N LEU A 403 -2.34 34.25 -12.99
CA LEU A 403 -2.50 35.63 -13.36
C LEU A 403 -1.87 35.84 -14.74
N TRP A 404 -2.65 36.43 -15.65
CA TRP A 404 -2.28 36.93 -16.99
C TRP A 404 -2.57 36.05 -18.21
N LEU A 405 -3.74 35.39 -18.26
CA LEU A 405 -4.39 35.07 -19.55
C LEU A 405 -5.61 35.96 -19.90
N VAL A 406 -5.87 37.01 -19.11
CA VAL A 406 -7.02 37.91 -19.37
C VAL A 406 -6.74 39.10 -20.32
N PRO A 407 -5.50 39.54 -20.65
CA PRO A 407 -5.37 40.61 -21.65
C PRO A 407 -4.69 40.25 -22.99
N CYS A 408 -4.47 38.98 -23.33
CA CYS A 408 -4.05 38.63 -24.71
C CYS A 408 -5.20 38.25 -25.65
N ILE A 409 -6.41 37.98 -25.14
CA ILE A 409 -7.58 37.72 -26.00
C ILE A 409 -8.16 39.03 -26.57
N PHE A 410 -7.95 40.16 -25.89
CA PHE A 410 -8.42 41.47 -26.39
C PHE A 410 -7.58 42.03 -27.55
N LEU A 411 -6.34 41.60 -27.74
CA LEU A 411 -5.50 42.12 -28.83
C LEU A 411 -5.72 41.43 -30.18
N LEU A 412 -6.25 40.21 -30.21
CA LEU A 412 -6.56 39.52 -31.48
C LEU A 412 -7.93 39.89 -32.06
N HIS A 413 -8.87 40.36 -31.24
CA HIS A 413 -10.17 40.82 -31.75
C HIS A 413 -10.11 42.20 -32.43
N SER A 414 -9.08 43.01 -32.17
CA SER A 414 -8.90 44.32 -32.81
C SER A 414 -8.08 44.30 -34.10
N ILE A 415 -7.44 43.18 -34.48
CA ILE A 415 -6.68 43.11 -35.75
C ILE A 415 -7.57 42.63 -36.91
N PHE A 416 -8.62 41.85 -36.65
CA PHE A 416 -9.53 41.40 -37.71
C PHE A 416 -10.63 42.41 -38.09
N ALA A 417 -10.68 43.58 -37.45
CA ALA A 417 -11.58 44.68 -37.83
C ALA A 417 -10.88 45.81 -38.62
N ILE A 418 -9.59 45.68 -38.96
CA ILE A 418 -8.83 46.72 -39.69
C ILE A 418 -8.11 46.15 -40.93
N PHE A 419 -8.73 45.17 -41.60
CA PHE A 419 -8.54 45.03 -43.04
C PHE A 419 -9.93 45.08 -43.68
N PRO A 420 -10.19 46.06 -44.57
CA PRO A 420 -11.51 46.32 -45.13
C PRO A 420 -12.00 45.21 -46.05
#